data_AF-A0A8W8MTM5-F1
#
_entry.id   AF-A0A8W8MTM5-F1
#
_cell.length_a   1.000
_cell.length_b   1.000
_cell.length_c   1.000
_cell.angle_alpha   90.00
_cell.angle_beta   90.00
_cell.angle_gamma   90.00
#
_symmetry.space_group_name_H-M   'P 1'
#
loop_
_entity.id
_entity.type
_entity.pdbx_description
1 polymer ?
#
loop_
_entity_poly.entity_id
_entity_poly.type
_entity_poly.pdbx_seq_one_letter_code
_entity_poly.pdbx_strand_id
1 'polypeptide(L)'
;EYGQKRLVNLCELYITKEVDRSVTKQIEKSEVDVIGLLLTSQLYNAEQLSNWCLHFISSNYIAFEKRQEFSLLTGSNIEHVEEHRWPPLSYLEEVKQYEKEMEKMGEKCSVM
;
A
#
# COMPACT_ATOMS: atom_id res chain seq x y z
N GLU A 1 9.62 7.34 28.04
CA GLU A 1 8.35 6.82 27.48
C GLU A 1 7.31 6.73 28.59
N TYR A 2 6.09 7.21 28.39
CA TYR A 2 5.06 7.29 29.43
C TYR A 2 4.31 5.96 29.70
N GLY A 3 4.70 4.86 29.04
CA GLY A 3 4.18 3.51 29.33
C GLY A 3 2.69 3.28 29.04
N GLN A 4 2.01 4.20 28.34
CA GLN A 4 0.56 4.14 28.12
C GLN A 4 0.14 3.26 26.94
N LYS A 5 0.43 1.96 27.01
CA LYS A 5 0.14 0.98 25.92
C LYS A 5 -1.32 0.97 25.49
N ARG A 6 -2.27 1.11 26.43
CA ARG A 6 -3.71 1.13 26.12
C ARG A 6 -4.10 2.32 25.22
N LEU A 7 -3.49 3.49 25.45
CA LEU A 7 -3.77 4.67 24.63
C LEU A 7 -3.20 4.48 23.21
N VAL A 8 -1.99 3.96 23.10
CA VAL A 8 -1.38 3.61 21.80
C VAL A 8 -2.29 2.68 21.03
N ASN A 9 -2.70 1.56 21.62
CA ASN A 9 -3.58 0.58 20.96
C ASN A 9 -4.91 1.19 20.51
N LEU A 10 -5.49 2.12 21.29
CA LEU A 10 -6.70 2.82 20.88
C LEU A 10 -6.44 3.74 19.69
N CYS A 11 -5.34 4.50 19.70
CA CYS A 11 -4.95 5.32 18.56
C CYS A 11 -4.75 4.46 17.31
N GLU A 12 -4.01 3.36 17.40
CA GLU A 12 -3.79 2.42 16.29
C GLU A 12 -5.12 1.91 15.71
N LEU A 13 -6.07 1.51 16.58
CA LEU A 13 -7.39 1.02 16.17
C LEU A 13 -8.24 2.09 15.48
N TYR A 14 -8.26 3.32 16.00
CA TYR A 14 -9.08 4.38 15.41
C TYR A 14 -8.50 4.90 14.11
N ILE A 15 -7.16 5.00 14.04
CA ILE A 15 -6.46 5.40 12.82
C ILE A 15 -6.75 4.41 11.69
N THR A 16 -6.53 3.12 11.91
CA THR A 16 -6.76 2.08 10.88
C THR A 16 -8.19 2.12 10.33
N LYS A 17 -9.19 2.26 11.21
CA LYS A 17 -10.60 2.40 10.81
C LYS A 17 -10.87 3.65 9.98
N GLU A 18 -10.22 4.77 10.28
CA GLU A 18 -10.42 6.01 9.52
C GLU A 18 -9.78 5.94 8.14
N VAL A 19 -8.61 5.29 8.04
CA VAL A 19 -7.99 4.98 6.74
C VAL A 19 -8.91 4.08 5.92
N ASP A 20 -9.41 2.98 6.50
CA ASP A 20 -10.34 2.06 5.81
C ASP A 20 -11.59 2.79 5.29
N ARG A 21 -12.17 3.66 6.12
CA ARG A 21 -13.35 4.46 5.73
C ARG A 21 -13.05 5.40 4.58
N SER A 22 -11.90 6.04 4.60
CA SER A 22 -11.47 6.99 3.56
C SER A 22 -11.15 6.28 2.25
N VAL A 23 -10.68 5.05 2.34
CA VAL A 23 -10.26 4.22 1.21
C VAL A 23 -11.43 3.43 0.59
N THR A 24 -12.53 3.22 1.33
CA THR A 24 -13.67 2.36 0.95
C THR A 24 -14.17 2.56 -0.48
N LYS A 25 -14.11 3.79 -1.01
CA LYS A 25 -14.57 4.09 -2.37
C LYS A 25 -13.47 3.84 -3.41
N GLN A 26 -12.32 4.51 -3.28
CA GLN A 26 -11.17 4.36 -4.17
C GLN A 26 -9.88 4.70 -3.41
N ILE A 27 -8.95 3.74 -3.38
CA ILE A 27 -7.63 3.92 -2.76
C ILE A 27 -6.88 5.07 -3.44
N GLU A 28 -6.86 5.10 -4.78
CA GLU A 28 -6.13 6.12 -5.56
C GLU A 28 -6.58 7.56 -5.29
N LYS A 29 -7.87 7.77 -4.98
CA LYS A 29 -8.44 9.10 -4.71
C LYS A 29 -8.47 9.48 -3.24
N SER A 30 -8.07 8.60 -2.33
CA SER A 30 -8.07 8.95 -0.91
C SER A 30 -6.99 9.99 -0.64
N GLU A 31 -7.33 11.08 0.06
CA GLU A 31 -6.37 12.13 0.45
C GLU A 31 -5.52 11.71 1.66
N VAL A 32 -5.64 10.46 2.10
CA VAL A 32 -4.95 9.95 3.28
C VAL A 32 -3.49 9.68 2.96
N ASP A 33 -2.60 10.36 3.68
CA ASP A 33 -1.16 10.12 3.62
C ASP A 33 -0.77 8.93 4.52
N VAL A 34 -0.83 7.73 3.95
CA VAL A 34 -0.45 6.49 4.65
C VAL A 34 1.07 6.39 4.84
N ILE A 35 1.87 7.07 4.02
CA ILE A 35 3.33 7.03 4.12
C ILE A 35 3.81 7.93 5.26
N GLY A 36 3.26 9.14 5.37
CA GLY A 36 3.43 9.97 6.55
C GLY A 36 2.97 9.24 7.82
N LEU A 37 1.84 8.53 7.75
CA LEU A 37 1.34 7.73 8.87
C LEU A 37 2.31 6.62 9.29
N LEU A 38 2.93 5.92 8.34
CA LEU A 38 3.97 4.93 8.61
C LEU A 38 5.15 5.58 9.36
N LEU A 39 5.71 6.67 8.84
CA LEU A 39 6.84 7.36 9.47
C LEU A 39 6.49 7.83 10.89
N THR A 40 5.29 8.38 11.07
CA THR A 40 4.79 8.83 12.37
C THR A 40 4.64 7.67 13.34
N SER A 41 4.09 6.54 12.88
CA SER A 41 3.91 5.34 13.71
C SER A 41 5.24 4.75 14.18
N GLN A 42 6.26 4.74 13.33
CA GLN A 42 7.62 4.32 13.68
C GLN A 42 8.25 5.27 14.72
N LEU A 43 8.03 6.59 14.58
CA LEU A 43 8.53 7.60 15.51
C LEU A 43 7.95 7.46 16.92
N TYR A 44 6.70 7.01 17.04
CA TYR A 44 6.01 6.83 18.32
C TYR A 44 6.01 5.37 18.83
N ASN A 45 6.82 4.47 18.24
CA ASN A 45 6.87 3.05 18.59
C ASN A 45 5.48 2.36 18.56
N ALA A 46 4.63 2.76 17.61
CA ALA A 46 3.32 2.14 17.35
C ALA A 46 3.47 0.99 16.35
N GLU A 47 3.99 -0.14 16.84
CA GLU A 47 4.39 -1.29 16.01
C GLU A 47 3.23 -1.91 15.21
N GLN A 48 2.03 -1.98 15.78
CA GLN A 48 0.90 -2.59 15.05
C GLN A 48 0.48 -1.70 13.89
N LEU A 49 0.46 -0.39 14.11
CA LEU A 49 0.13 0.57 13.05
C LEU A 49 1.22 0.63 11.98
N SER A 50 2.51 0.60 12.35
CA SER A 50 3.60 0.59 11.36
C SER A 50 3.55 -0.64 10.47
N ASN A 51 3.34 -1.82 11.06
CA ASN A 51 3.23 -3.07 10.32
C ASN A 51 1.99 -3.09 9.41
N TRP A 52 0.88 -2.54 9.91
CA TRP A 52 -0.34 -2.41 9.12
C TRP A 52 -0.13 -1.47 7.93
N CYS A 53 0.52 -0.32 8.11
CA CYS A 53 0.82 0.61 7.03
C CYS A 53 1.74 -0.03 5.98
N LEU A 54 2.78 -0.77 6.39
CA LEU A 54 3.65 -1.50 5.47
C LEU A 54 2.85 -2.49 4.62
N HIS A 55 2.05 -3.35 5.26
CA HIS A 55 1.21 -4.31 4.55
C HIS A 55 0.23 -3.63 3.58
N PHE A 56 -0.39 -2.52 4.02
CA PHE A 56 -1.35 -1.78 3.22
C PHE A 56 -0.72 -1.15 1.97
N ILE A 57 0.48 -0.56 2.11
CA ILE A 57 1.24 0.01 0.99
C ILE A 57 1.67 -1.09 0.03
N SER A 58 2.26 -2.18 0.54
CA SER A 58 2.72 -3.30 -0.30
C SER A 58 1.58 -3.94 -1.10
N SER A 59 0.42 -4.14 -0.47
CA SER A 59 -0.78 -4.72 -1.12
C SER A 59 -1.36 -3.83 -2.22
N ASN A 60 -1.16 -2.52 -2.12
CA ASN A 60 -1.72 -1.52 -3.03
C ASN A 60 -0.62 -0.75 -3.76
N TYR A 61 0.51 -1.42 -4.05
CA TYR A 61 1.74 -0.79 -4.54
C TYR A 61 1.49 0.12 -5.75
N ILE A 62 0.71 -0.35 -6.74
CA ILE A 62 0.42 0.40 -7.98
C ILE A 62 -0.27 1.75 -7.71
N ALA A 63 -1.13 1.82 -6.69
CA ALA A 63 -1.84 3.04 -6.32
C ALA A 63 -0.90 4.04 -5.61
N PHE A 64 0.07 3.53 -4.85
CA PHE A 64 1.03 4.34 -4.09
C PHE A 64 2.24 4.77 -4.92
N GLU A 65 2.70 3.97 -5.89
CA GLU A 65 3.82 4.29 -6.78
C GLU A 65 3.59 5.61 -7.56
N LYS A 66 2.33 5.92 -7.89
CA LYS A 66 1.95 7.14 -8.62
C LYS A 66 1.88 8.39 -7.75
N ARG A 67 1.97 8.24 -6.42
CA ARG A 67 1.77 9.32 -5.44
C ARG A 67 3.08 10.05 -5.14
N GLN A 68 3.00 11.35 -4.82
CA GLN A 68 4.18 12.16 -4.52
C GLN A 68 4.84 11.73 -3.20
N GLU A 69 4.02 11.27 -2.26
CA GLU A 69 4.42 10.82 -0.92
C GLU A 69 5.30 9.57 -0.99
N PHE A 70 5.28 8.83 -2.11
CA PHE A 70 6.14 7.64 -2.31
C PHE A 70 7.63 7.97 -2.20
N SER A 71 8.01 9.19 -2.57
CA SER A 71 9.38 9.67 -2.44
C SER A 71 9.89 9.77 -0.99
N LEU A 72 8.97 9.82 0.00
CA LEU A 72 9.32 9.88 1.41
C LEU A 72 9.69 8.50 1.97
N LEU A 73 9.30 7.42 1.28
CA LEU A 73 9.64 6.05 1.67
C LEU A 73 11.12 5.81 1.39
N THR A 74 11.93 5.60 2.44
CA THR A 74 13.39 5.50 2.31
C THR A 74 13.96 4.32 3.09
N GLY A 75 15.13 3.83 2.65
CA GLY A 75 15.92 2.81 3.34
C GLY A 75 15.21 1.46 3.48
N SER A 76 15.13 0.93 4.70
CA SER A 76 14.54 -0.39 4.95
C SER A 76 13.05 -0.47 4.57
N ASN A 77 12.32 0.65 4.63
CA ASN A 77 10.88 0.66 4.32
C ASN A 77 10.63 0.40 2.82
N ILE A 78 11.46 0.95 1.92
CA ILE A 78 11.27 0.74 0.48
C ILE A 78 11.63 -0.69 0.07
N GLU A 79 12.71 -1.23 0.63
CA GLU A 79 13.12 -2.63 0.40
C GLU A 79 12.00 -3.59 0.81
N HIS A 80 11.41 -3.39 1.99
CA HIS A 80 10.31 -4.22 2.47
C HIS A 80 9.07 -4.15 1.57
N VAL A 81 8.72 -2.94 1.13
CA VAL A 81 7.55 -2.70 0.27
C VAL A 81 7.75 -3.28 -1.13
N GLU A 82 8.96 -3.17 -1.69
CA GLU A 82 9.28 -3.75 -2.99
C GLU A 82 9.32 -5.28 -2.96
N GLU A 83 9.86 -5.87 -1.89
CA GLU A 83 9.89 -7.33 -1.72
C GLU A 83 8.49 -7.93 -1.60
N HIS A 84 7.61 -7.28 -0.82
CA HIS A 84 6.26 -7.77 -0.53
C HIS A 84 5.20 -7.18 -1.47
N ARG A 85 5.60 -6.56 -2.58
CA ARG A 85 4.68 -5.85 -3.48
C ARG A 85 3.63 -6.79 -4.05
N TRP A 86 2.42 -6.25 -4.17
CA TRP A 86 1.34 -6.85 -4.94
C TRP A 86 0.86 -5.89 -6.04
N PRO A 87 0.68 -6.36 -7.28
CA PRO A 87 1.03 -7.69 -7.80
C PRO A 87 2.56 -7.92 -7.90
N PRO A 88 3.02 -9.18 -7.82
CA PRO A 88 4.43 -9.53 -8.03
C PRO A 88 4.90 -9.23 -9.47
N LEU A 89 6.21 -9.02 -9.65
CA LEU A 89 6.78 -8.73 -10.98
C LEU A 89 6.56 -9.86 -11.99
N SER A 90 6.71 -11.12 -11.57
CA SER A 90 6.46 -12.29 -12.43
C SER A 90 5.06 -12.26 -13.03
N TYR A 91 4.05 -11.91 -12.23
CA TYR A 91 2.67 -11.80 -12.71
C TYR A 91 2.51 -10.66 -13.73
N LEU A 92 3.14 -9.50 -13.48
CA LEU A 92 3.09 -8.38 -14.42
C LEU A 92 3.79 -8.70 -15.75
N GLU A 93 4.85 -9.50 -15.72
CA GLU A 93 5.54 -9.98 -16.92
C GLU A 93 4.66 -10.96 -17.72
N GLU A 94 4.02 -11.91 -17.05
CA GLU A 94 3.06 -12.85 -17.67
C GLU A 94 1.88 -12.12 -18.30
N VAL A 95 1.31 -11.12 -17.61
CA VAL A 95 0.22 -10.29 -18.15
C VAL A 95 0.67 -9.56 -19.41
N LYS A 96 1.86 -8.94 -19.41
CA LYS A 96 2.42 -8.28 -20.59
C LYS A 96 2.63 -9.25 -21.76
N GLN A 97 3.08 -10.47 -21.47
CA GLN A 97 3.24 -11.50 -22.50
C GLN A 97 1.88 -11.92 -23.08
N TYR A 98 0.90 -12.16 -22.22
CA TYR A 98 -0.45 -12.52 -22.61
C TYR A 98 -1.11 -11.43 -23.46
N GLU A 99 -1.03 -10.16 -23.04
CA GLU A 99 -1.56 -9.01 -23.79
C GLU A 99 -0.93 -8.94 -25.19
N LYS A 100 0.38 -9.14 -25.30
CA LYS A 100 1.11 -9.16 -26.58
C LYS A 100 0.71 -10.33 -27.49
N GLU A 101 0.39 -11.48 -26.91
CA GLU A 101 -0.11 -12.63 -27.67
C GLU A 101 -1.55 -12.42 -28.15
N MET A 102 -2.41 -11.82 -27.31
CA MET A 102 -3.78 -11.43 -27.68
C MET A 102 -3.81 -10.37 -28.78
N GLU A 103 -2.96 -9.35 -28.71
CA GLU A 103 -2.83 -8.35 -29.78
C GLU A 103 -2.43 -8.99 -31.12
N LYS A 104 -1.53 -9.99 -31.09
CA LYS A 104 -1.13 -10.74 -32.29
C LYS A 104 -2.23 -11.64 -32.83
N MET A 105 -3.06 -12.22 -31.96
CA MET A 105 -4.19 -13.06 -32.35
C MET A 105 -5.36 -12.25 -32.94
N GLY A 106 -5.38 -10.92 -32.75
CA GLY A 106 -6.45 -10.05 -33.28
C GLY A 106 -7.82 -10.29 -32.62
N GLU A 107 -7.89 -11.20 -31.66
CA GLU A 107 -9.09 -11.47 -30.87
C GLU A 107 -9.20 -10.40 -29.78
N LYS A 108 -10.00 -9.37 -30.05
CA LYS A 108 -10.60 -8.60 -28.96
C LYS A 108 -11.43 -9.58 -28.15
N CYS A 109 -10.94 -9.96 -26.98
CA CYS A 109 -11.69 -10.77 -26.03
C CYS A 109 -13.00 -10.03 -25.73
N SER A 110 -14.11 -10.52 -26.29
CA SER A 110 -15.45 -9.97 -26.06
C SER A 110 -15.97 -10.50 -24.72
N VAL A 111 -15.35 -10.10 -23.62
CA VAL A 111 -15.86 -10.39 -22.28
C VAL A 111 -16.45 -9.10 -21.73
N MET A 112 -17.79 -9.02 -21.80
CA MET A 112 -18.65 -8.03 -21.14
C MET A 112 -18.68 -8.27 -19.63
#